data_AF-A0A1S8A9E6-F1
#
_entry.id   AF-A0A1S8A9E6-F1
#
_cell.length_a   1.000
_cell.length_b   1.000
_cell.length_c   1.000
_cell.angle_alpha   90.00
_cell.angle_beta   90.00
_cell.angle_gamma   90.00
#
_symmetry.space_group_name_H-M   'P 1'
#
loop_
_entity.id
_entity.type
_entity.pdbx_description
1 polymer ?
#
loop_
_entity_poly.entity_id
_entity_poly.type
_entity_poly.pdbx_seq_one_letter_code
_entity_poly.pdbx_strand_id
1 'polypeptide(L)'
;MRSGDAYLDRDDPSAGRQPVEEIHPIVRVHPTTGWKCLFVNRPWTLRIIGLEKAESDMVLNYLFNVYENTVDIQCRWRWTPGTSALWDNRCTLHNASWDYENRVTRHGTRVATIAEKPYFDPSAPTMREALGLEDN
;
A
#
# COMPACT_ATOMS: atom_id res chain seq x y z
N MET A 1 6.03 -5.23 -7.61
CA MET A 1 6.40 -4.30 -6.52
C MET A 1 7.75 -4.71 -5.99
N ARG A 2 8.47 -3.79 -5.33
CA ARG A 2 9.79 -4.05 -4.75
C ARG A 2 9.79 -3.74 -3.27
N SER A 3 10.48 -4.56 -2.47
CA SER A 3 10.68 -4.30 -1.05
C SER A 3 11.53 -3.04 -0.81
N GLY A 4 11.31 -2.39 0.33
CA GLY A 4 12.13 -1.25 0.75
C GLY A 4 13.48 -1.63 1.30
N ASP A 5 13.52 -2.72 2.04
CA ASP A 5 14.75 -3.28 2.55
C ASP A 5 15.30 -4.33 1.59
N ALA A 6 16.62 -4.52 1.67
CA ALA A 6 17.31 -5.59 1.00
C ALA A 6 17.50 -6.77 1.96
N TYR A 7 17.25 -7.98 1.48
CA TYR A 7 17.27 -9.22 2.26
C TYR A 7 18.39 -10.13 1.76
N LEU A 8 18.94 -10.96 2.64
CA LEU A 8 19.88 -12.00 2.22
C LEU A 8 19.09 -13.11 1.53
N ASP A 9 19.64 -13.63 0.44
CA ASP A 9 19.15 -14.87 -0.13
C ASP A 9 19.49 -16.03 0.83
N ARG A 10 18.50 -16.86 1.13
CA ARG A 10 18.68 -18.03 2.00
C ARG A 10 19.52 -19.10 1.31
N ASP A 11 19.36 -19.24 -0.01
CA ASP A 11 19.97 -20.30 -0.79
C ASP A 11 21.34 -19.87 -1.34
N ASP A 12 21.63 -18.55 -1.39
CA ASP A 12 22.97 -17.98 -1.58
C ASP A 12 23.25 -16.76 -0.68
N PRO A 13 23.65 -16.98 0.58
CA PRO A 13 23.93 -15.88 1.51
C PRO A 13 25.13 -15.01 1.11
N SER A 14 25.95 -15.45 0.14
CA SER A 14 27.16 -14.74 -0.30
C SER A 14 26.91 -13.70 -1.39
N ALA A 15 25.76 -13.78 -2.08
CA ALA A 15 25.33 -12.84 -3.12
C ALA A 15 25.04 -11.41 -2.60
N GLY A 16 25.12 -11.20 -1.29
CA GLY A 16 24.78 -9.94 -0.63
C GLY A 16 23.28 -9.75 -0.47
N ARG A 17 22.89 -8.59 0.07
CA ARG A 17 21.47 -8.27 0.29
C ARG A 17 20.86 -7.71 -0.99
N GLN A 18 19.75 -8.29 -1.42
CA GLN A 18 19.00 -7.87 -2.60
C GLN A 18 17.55 -7.52 -2.23
N PRO A 19 16.94 -6.51 -2.86
CA PRO A 19 15.52 -6.28 -2.70
C PRO A 19 14.72 -7.42 -3.33
N VAL A 20 13.55 -7.71 -2.76
CA VAL A 20 12.62 -8.70 -3.28
C VAL A 20 11.66 -8.01 -4.24
N GLU A 21 11.50 -8.55 -5.45
CA GLU A 21 10.51 -8.11 -6.41
C GLU A 21 9.43 -9.16 -6.61
N GLU A 22 8.17 -8.76 -6.50
CA GLU A 22 7.02 -9.66 -6.58
C GLU A 22 5.89 -9.08 -7.44
N ILE A 23 5.16 -9.96 -8.13
CA ILE A 23 3.99 -9.57 -8.92
C ILE A 23 2.74 -9.64 -8.03
N HIS A 24 2.03 -8.52 -7.95
CA HIS A 24 0.79 -8.40 -7.19
C HIS A 24 -0.32 -7.84 -8.08
N PRO A 25 -1.59 -8.17 -7.81
CA PRO A 25 -2.70 -7.58 -8.54
C PRO A 25 -2.84 -6.09 -8.19
N ILE A 26 -3.20 -5.27 -9.17
CA ILE A 26 -3.43 -3.82 -8.94
C ILE A 26 -4.69 -3.55 -8.11
N VAL A 27 -5.66 -4.47 -8.14
CA VAL A 27 -6.82 -4.50 -7.26
C VAL A 27 -6.79 -5.82 -6.51
N ARG A 28 -6.86 -5.78 -5.19
CA ARG A 28 -6.92 -6.97 -4.37
C ARG A 28 -8.29 -7.12 -3.73
N VAL A 29 -8.61 -8.32 -3.28
CA VAL A 29 -9.74 -8.57 -2.40
C VAL A 29 -9.24 -8.66 -0.95
N HIS A 30 -9.95 -7.99 -0.06
CA HIS A 30 -9.68 -8.05 1.36
C HIS A 30 -10.22 -9.38 1.92
N PRO A 31 -9.38 -10.26 2.52
CA PRO A 31 -9.76 -11.64 2.83
C PRO A 31 -10.88 -11.76 3.86
N THR A 32 -11.04 -10.76 4.73
CA THR A 32 -12.07 -10.76 5.79
C THR A 32 -13.40 -10.15 5.34
N THR A 33 -13.38 -9.01 4.62
CA THR A 33 -14.60 -8.32 4.20
C THR A 33 -15.12 -8.81 2.84
N GLY A 34 -14.25 -9.45 2.05
CA GLY A 34 -14.57 -9.86 0.68
C GLY A 34 -14.62 -8.71 -0.32
N TRP A 35 -14.22 -7.49 0.07
CA TRP A 35 -14.34 -6.31 -0.79
C TRP A 35 -13.09 -6.03 -1.61
N LYS A 36 -13.29 -5.51 -2.82
CA LYS A 36 -12.20 -4.99 -3.65
C LYS A 36 -11.57 -3.74 -3.03
N CYS A 37 -10.25 -3.66 -3.06
CA CYS A 37 -9.43 -2.51 -2.69
C CYS A 37 -8.33 -2.31 -3.73
N LEU A 38 -8.11 -1.06 -4.15
CA LEU A 38 -6.97 -0.73 -4.99
C LEU A 38 -5.67 -0.97 -4.19
N PHE A 39 -4.65 -1.54 -4.85
CA PHE A 39 -3.43 -2.08 -4.24
C PHE A 39 -2.21 -1.63 -5.02
N VAL A 40 -1.96 -0.33 -4.99
CA VAL A 40 -0.78 0.28 -5.61
C VAL A 40 -0.27 1.39 -4.70
N ASN A 41 1.03 1.66 -4.72
CA ASN A 41 1.61 2.83 -4.06
C ASN A 41 2.88 3.27 -4.80
N ARG A 42 3.16 4.57 -4.75
CA ARG A 42 4.28 5.19 -5.50
C ARG A 42 5.67 4.68 -5.07
N PRO A 43 5.96 4.44 -3.77
CA PRO A 43 7.29 3.98 -3.36
C PRO A 43 7.64 2.55 -3.80
N TRP A 44 6.65 1.64 -3.88
CA TRP A 44 6.90 0.20 -4.06
C TRP A 44 6.45 -0.36 -5.42
N THR A 45 5.48 0.27 -6.10
CA THR A 45 5.00 -0.20 -7.40
C THR A 45 5.92 0.25 -8.53
N LEU A 46 6.51 -0.70 -9.26
CA LEU A 46 7.49 -0.43 -10.31
C LEU A 46 6.87 -0.25 -11.71
N ARG A 47 5.98 -1.18 -12.11
CA ARG A 47 5.35 -1.22 -13.43
C ARG A 47 4.13 -2.14 -13.44
N ILE A 48 3.29 -2.01 -14.45
CA ILE A 48 2.21 -2.95 -14.78
C ILE A 48 2.72 -3.96 -15.81
N ILE A 49 2.55 -5.25 -15.52
CA ILE A 49 2.94 -6.31 -16.44
C ILE A 49 2.02 -6.30 -17.66
N GLY A 50 2.61 -6.42 -18.86
CA GLY A 50 1.88 -6.46 -20.13
C GLY A 50 1.64 -5.09 -20.76
N LEU A 51 2.05 -4.00 -20.12
CA LEU A 51 2.04 -2.66 -20.69
C LEU A 51 3.46 -2.20 -21.02
N GLU A 52 3.58 -1.35 -22.04
CA GLU A 52 4.83 -0.61 -22.25
C GLU A 52 5.07 0.36 -21.10
N LYS A 53 6.33 0.78 -20.92
CA LYS A 53 6.70 1.66 -19.80
C LYS A 53 5.86 2.95 -19.78
N ALA A 54 5.68 3.59 -20.92
CA ALA A 54 4.93 4.85 -21.01
C ALA A 54 3.45 4.67 -20.60
N GLU A 55 2.82 3.58 -21.05
CA GLU A 55 1.43 3.24 -20.72
C GLU A 55 1.30 2.89 -19.23
N SER A 56 2.20 2.06 -18.72
CA SER A 56 2.26 1.69 -17.30
C SER A 56 2.41 2.93 -16.42
N ASP A 57 3.33 3.83 -16.75
CA ASP A 57 3.57 5.06 -15.99
C ASP A 57 2.33 5.96 -16.00
N MET A 58 1.65 6.11 -17.14
CA MET A 58 0.43 6.90 -17.25
C MET A 58 -0.68 6.36 -16.33
N VAL A 59 -0.95 5.06 -16.38
CA VAL A 59 -2.00 4.42 -15.57
C VAL A 59 -1.65 4.48 -14.08
N LEU A 60 -0.42 4.13 -13.72
CA LEU A 60 0.01 4.15 -12.31
C LEU A 60 -0.04 5.55 -11.72
N ASN A 61 0.38 6.58 -12.46
CA ASN A 61 0.31 7.96 -11.97
C ASN A 61 -1.12 8.39 -11.69
N TYR A 62 -2.08 8.03 -12.55
CA TYR A 62 -3.49 8.28 -12.28
C TYR A 62 -3.94 7.58 -10.99
N LEU A 63 -3.63 6.28 -10.83
CA LEU A 63 -4.03 5.51 -9.66
C LEU A 63 -3.38 6.00 -8.36
N PHE A 64 -2.11 6.43 -8.40
CA PHE A 64 -1.46 7.04 -7.24
C PHE A 64 -2.16 8.34 -6.82
N ASN A 65 -2.54 9.17 -7.79
CA ASN A 65 -3.21 10.44 -7.53
C ASN A 65 -4.58 10.26 -6.84
N VAL A 66 -5.27 9.13 -7.05
CA VAL A 66 -6.54 8.81 -6.34
C VAL A 66 -6.34 8.85 -4.82
N TYR A 67 -5.22 8.33 -4.31
CA TYR A 67 -4.95 8.37 -2.88
C TYR A 67 -4.30 9.67 -2.44
N GLU A 68 -3.35 10.16 -3.25
CA GLU A 68 -2.49 11.28 -2.87
C GLU A 68 -3.24 12.62 -2.87
N ASN A 69 -4.22 12.80 -3.78
CA ASN A 69 -4.90 14.08 -3.97
C ASN A 69 -6.35 14.11 -3.45
N THR A 70 -6.92 12.98 -3.04
CA THR A 70 -8.28 12.93 -2.49
C THR A 70 -8.25 13.02 -0.97
N VAL A 71 -8.48 14.21 -0.43
CA VAL A 71 -8.45 14.48 1.02
C VAL A 71 -9.58 13.77 1.77
N ASP A 72 -10.73 13.54 1.11
CA ASP A 72 -11.91 12.94 1.73
C ASP A 72 -11.70 11.49 2.21
N ILE A 73 -10.68 10.81 1.69
CA ILE A 73 -10.31 9.44 2.08
C ILE A 73 -9.04 9.38 2.94
N GLN A 74 -8.52 10.52 3.38
CA GLN A 74 -7.31 10.61 4.19
C GLN A 74 -7.62 10.94 5.65
N CYS A 75 -6.85 10.36 6.56
CA CYS A 75 -6.79 10.75 7.96
C CYS A 75 -5.39 11.27 8.29
N ARG A 76 -5.28 12.51 8.75
CA ARG A 76 -4.02 13.08 9.27
C ARG A 76 -4.07 13.16 10.79
N TRP A 77 -3.19 12.40 11.44
CA TRP A 77 -3.14 12.32 12.90
C TRP A 77 -2.01 13.16 13.50
N ARG A 78 -2.33 13.97 14.51
CA ARG A 78 -1.35 14.66 15.34
C ARG A 78 -1.07 13.83 16.59
N TRP A 79 0.14 13.31 16.69
CA TRP A 79 0.57 12.45 17.78
C TRP A 79 0.69 13.22 19.11
N THR A 80 0.24 12.60 20.20
CA THR A 80 0.46 13.05 21.58
C THR A 80 0.98 11.89 22.44
N PRO A 81 1.66 12.16 23.57
CA PRO A 81 2.16 11.10 24.45
C PRO A 81 1.06 10.12 24.86
N GLY A 82 1.36 8.82 24.83
CA GLY A 82 0.42 7.75 25.18
C GLY A 82 -0.57 7.36 24.08
N THR A 83 -0.52 7.98 22.90
CA THR A 83 -1.38 7.58 21.77
C THR A 83 -0.81 6.41 20.99
N SER A 84 -1.70 5.55 20.50
CA SER A 84 -1.39 4.45 19.58
C SER A 84 -2.38 4.50 18.42
N ALA A 85 -1.91 4.12 17.23
CA ALA A 85 -2.77 3.97 16.05
C ALA A 85 -2.67 2.53 15.55
N LEU A 86 -3.80 2.01 15.11
CA LEU A 86 -3.92 0.73 14.42
C LEU A 86 -4.54 1.00 13.06
N TRP A 87 -4.00 0.39 12.03
CA TRP A 87 -4.55 0.46 10.68
C TRP A 87 -4.43 -0.91 10.00
N ASP A 88 -5.33 -1.17 9.06
CA ASP A 88 -5.27 -2.37 8.24
C ASP A 88 -4.44 -2.10 6.98
N ASN A 89 -3.22 -2.62 6.97
CA ASN A 89 -2.28 -2.43 5.85
C ASN A 89 -2.71 -3.13 4.55
N ARG A 90 -3.81 -3.91 4.56
CA ARG A 90 -4.35 -4.56 3.35
C ARG A 90 -5.25 -3.62 2.54
N CYS A 91 -5.77 -2.56 3.14
CA CYS A 91 -6.65 -1.60 2.46
C CYS A 91 -6.27 -0.13 2.70
N THR A 92 -5.14 0.14 3.35
CA THR A 92 -4.68 1.51 3.64
C THR A 92 -3.26 1.76 3.16
N LEU A 93 -2.98 3.02 2.86
CA LEU A 93 -1.63 3.56 2.68
C LEU A 93 -1.34 4.54 3.81
N HIS A 94 -0.07 4.71 4.16
CA HIS A 94 0.36 5.70 5.15
C HIS A 94 1.65 6.37 4.72
N ASN A 95 1.81 7.62 5.16
CA ASN A 95 3.01 8.40 4.94
C ASN A 95 3.42 9.10 6.24
N ALA A 96 4.72 9.11 6.53
CA ALA A 96 5.26 9.92 7.60
C ALA A 96 5.49 11.35 7.08
N SER A 97 4.74 12.32 7.60
CA SER A 97 4.99 13.73 7.30
C SER A 97 6.29 14.18 7.98
N TRP A 98 7.23 14.68 7.19
CA TRP A 98 8.47 15.30 7.65
C TRP A 98 8.31 16.83 7.72
N ASP A 99 7.27 17.27 8.43
CA ASP A 99 6.90 18.69 8.59
C ASP A 99 7.58 19.37 9.81
N TYR A 100 8.43 18.62 10.52
CA TYR A 100 9.16 19.10 11.70
C TYR A 100 10.63 19.41 11.42
N GLU A 101 11.12 19.22 10.18
CA GLU A 101 12.43 19.66 9.69
C GLU A 101 13.61 19.36 10.63
N ASN A 102 13.59 18.19 11.29
CA ASN A 102 14.58 17.78 12.30
C ASN A 102 14.72 18.71 13.53
N ARG A 103 13.80 19.67 13.73
CA ARG A 103 13.77 20.54 14.91
C ARG A 103 13.49 19.78 16.21
N VAL A 104 12.87 18.62 16.09
CA VAL A 104 12.59 17.71 17.20
C VAL A 104 12.92 16.28 16.80
N THR A 105 13.39 15.48 17.75
CA THR A 105 13.53 14.03 17.58
C THR A 105 12.15 13.39 17.70
N ARG A 106 11.81 12.52 16.74
CA ARG A 106 10.56 11.75 16.75
C ARG A 106 10.88 10.26 16.76
N HIS A 107 10.37 9.56 17.75
CA HIS A 107 10.49 8.11 17.89
C HIS A 107 9.11 7.49 18.00
N GLY A 108 8.92 6.32 17.40
CA GLY A 108 7.73 5.49 17.57
C GLY A 108 8.11 4.02 17.42
N THR A 109 7.44 3.16 18.18
CA THR A 109 7.57 1.71 18.05
C THR A 109 6.42 1.18 17.20
N ARG A 110 6.73 0.29 16.25
CA ARG A 110 5.72 -0.36 15.40
C ARG A 110 5.82 -1.86 15.55
N VAL A 111 4.67 -2.51 15.69
CA VAL A 111 4.52 -3.95 15.54
C VAL A 111 3.71 -4.20 14.28
N ALA A 112 4.15 -5.14 13.45
CA ALA A 112 3.45 -5.57 12.25
C ALA A 112 3.14 -7.06 12.35
N THR A 113 1.94 -7.44 11.93
CA THR A 113 1.53 -8.84 11.81
C THR A 113 1.82 -9.36 10.41
N ILE A 114 2.01 -10.67 10.29
CA ILE A 114 2.11 -11.34 8.98
C ILE A 114 0.73 -11.33 8.33
N ALA A 115 0.69 -11.10 7.02
CA ALA A 115 -0.52 -11.13 6.22
C ALA A 115 -0.46 -12.25 5.17
N GLU A 116 -1.59 -12.48 4.52
CA GLU A 116 -1.75 -13.40 3.40
C GLU A 116 -1.18 -12.87 2.08
N LYS A 117 -1.00 -13.77 1.11
CA LYS A 117 -0.67 -13.40 -0.27
C LYS A 117 -1.87 -12.66 -0.89
N PRO A 118 -1.69 -11.45 -1.46
CA PRO A 118 -2.77 -10.72 -2.13
C PRO A 118 -3.32 -11.51 -3.33
N TYR A 119 -4.64 -11.50 -3.49
CA TYR A 119 -5.33 -12.10 -4.64
C TYR A 119 -6.40 -11.16 -5.17
N PHE A 120 -6.81 -11.39 -6.42
CA PHE A 120 -7.91 -10.71 -7.08
C PHE A 120 -9.01 -11.72 -7.39
N ASP A 121 -10.27 -11.31 -7.20
CA ASP A 121 -11.45 -12.05 -7.64
C ASP A 121 -12.36 -11.05 -8.39
N PRO A 122 -12.65 -11.28 -9.68
CA PRO A 122 -13.51 -10.38 -10.46
C PRO A 122 -14.95 -10.34 -9.95
N SER A 123 -15.43 -11.41 -9.31
CA SER A 123 -16.81 -11.51 -8.80
C SER A 123 -17.02 -10.82 -7.44
N ALA A 124 -15.93 -10.51 -6.72
CA ALA A 124 -16.01 -9.83 -5.43
C ALA A 124 -16.59 -8.41 -5.58
N PRO A 125 -17.46 -7.94 -4.68
CA PRO A 125 -18.03 -6.61 -4.78
C PRO A 125 -17.02 -5.53 -4.33
N THR A 126 -17.24 -4.29 -4.75
CA THR A 126 -16.69 -3.12 -4.06
C THR A 126 -17.40 -2.91 -2.72
N MET A 127 -16.82 -2.10 -1.84
CA MET A 127 -17.50 -1.73 -0.59
C MET A 127 -18.83 -1.02 -0.84
N ARG A 128 -18.92 -0.15 -1.86
CA ARG A 128 -20.16 0.57 -2.19
C ARG A 128 -21.25 -0.38 -2.69
N GLU A 129 -20.90 -1.28 -3.60
CA GLU A 129 -21.79 -2.36 -4.06
C GLU A 129 -22.32 -3.19 -2.88
N ALA A 130 -21.43 -3.67 -2.01
CA ALA A 130 -21.80 -4.50 -0.87
C ALA A 130 -22.69 -3.78 0.16
N LEU A 131 -22.64 -2.45 0.19
CA LEU A 131 -23.46 -1.60 1.07
C LEU A 131 -24.71 -1.04 0.39
N GLY A 132 -24.95 -1.34 -0.91
CA GLY A 132 -26.08 -0.79 -1.66
C GLY A 132 -26.00 0.72 -1.87
N LEU A 133 -24.79 1.28 -1.95
CA LEU A 133 -24.50 2.72 -2.10
C LEU A 133 -24.08 3.07 -3.53
N GLU A 134 -24.60 2.36 -4.54
CA GLU A 134 -24.31 2.71 -5.92
C GLU A 134 -24.95 4.06 -6.26
N ASP A 135 -24.23 4.88 -7.02
CA ASP A 135 -24.77 6.14 -7.50
C ASP A 135 -25.81 5.80 -8.59
N ASN A 136 -27.07 6.19 -8.36
CA ASN A 136 -28.14 6.11 -9.37
C ASN A 136 -27.79 6.93 -10.61
#